data_AF-A0A7V2ULL6-F1
#
_entry.id   AF-A0A7V2ULL6-F1
#
_cell.length_a   1.000
_cell.length_b   1.000
_cell.length_c   1.000
_cell.angle_alpha   90.00
_cell.angle_beta   90.00
_cell.angle_gamma   90.00
#
_symmetry.space_group_name_H-M   'P 1'
#
loop_
_entity.id
_entity.type
_entity.pdbx_description
1 polymer ?
#
loop_
_entity_poly.entity_id
_entity_poly.type
_entity_poly.pdbx_seq_one_letter_code
_entity_poly.pdbx_strand_id
1 'polypeptide(L)'
;MGNSLLTDEPLKRIEALEAELRQARHHLGSVAKNAEARVRRSHDLLRAMVLRQDSERENERRRLAHDIHEDLAQNLMALRMGLALLDLEEHRPSAHEHLEKMRQVVDRSIERLREMVSMIRPSALNMGIVVALRWLVDDFRKGSKVDIELHTPEELHLDEEVTTFLFRAAQEALLNTAMHANASRVEVHLSAGARICELLVKDNGQGFDLDALRPEGAFGLIHMNEQARHLGGQVSISTCPGHGVKVRIKVPINDGDWPDSIGSMAWHAG
;
A
#
# COMPACT_ATOMS: atom_id res chain seq x y z
N MET A 1 -32.31 -59.64 -67.86
CA MET A 1 -30.99 -59.25 -67.33
C MET A 1 -31.04 -57.80 -66.92
N GLY A 2 -30.51 -57.49 -65.73
CA GLY A 2 -30.20 -56.12 -65.30
C GLY A 2 -31.35 -55.36 -64.65
N ASN A 3 -31.32 -55.24 -63.31
CA ASN A 3 -31.02 -53.96 -62.65
C ASN A 3 -31.13 -54.15 -61.11
N SER A 4 -30.01 -54.41 -60.42
CA SER A 4 -29.96 -54.51 -58.95
C SER A 4 -28.57 -54.13 -58.43
N LEU A 5 -28.10 -52.93 -58.78
CA LEU A 5 -26.77 -52.44 -58.36
C LEU A 5 -26.76 -50.96 -57.91
N LEU A 6 -27.90 -50.34 -57.61
CA LEU A 6 -27.98 -48.90 -57.31
C LEU A 6 -28.55 -48.53 -55.92
N THR A 7 -28.74 -49.48 -55.01
CA THR A 7 -29.34 -49.20 -53.67
C THR A 7 -28.35 -49.22 -52.50
N ASP A 8 -27.08 -49.59 -52.71
CA ASP A 8 -26.11 -49.82 -51.62
C ASP A 8 -25.23 -48.59 -51.31
N GLU A 9 -25.15 -47.64 -52.24
CA GLU A 9 -24.33 -46.43 -52.11
C GLU A 9 -24.85 -45.41 -51.07
N PRO A 10 -26.18 -45.16 -50.97
CA PRO A 10 -26.72 -44.26 -49.93
C PRO A 10 -26.57 -44.82 -48.52
N LEU A 11 -26.72 -46.14 -48.36
CA LEU A 11 -26.66 -46.80 -47.06
C LEU A 11 -25.22 -46.78 -46.49
N LYS A 12 -24.22 -47.09 -47.33
CA LYS A 12 -22.80 -46.96 -46.96
C LYS A 12 -22.41 -45.54 -46.60
N ARG A 13 -23.02 -44.54 -47.26
CA ARG A 13 -22.78 -43.12 -46.97
C ARG A 13 -23.35 -42.69 -45.62
N ILE A 14 -24.52 -43.23 -45.24
CA ILE A 14 -25.12 -43.01 -43.92
C ILE A 14 -24.26 -43.67 -42.83
N GLU A 15 -23.83 -44.92 -43.02
CA GLU A 15 -22.98 -45.62 -42.04
C GLU A 15 -21.62 -44.91 -41.82
N ALA A 16 -21.02 -44.38 -42.89
CA ALA A 16 -19.80 -43.59 -42.81
C ALA A 16 -20.00 -42.27 -42.02
N LEU A 17 -21.09 -41.55 -42.29
CA LEU A 17 -21.44 -40.32 -41.56
C LEU A 17 -21.75 -40.59 -40.08
N GLU A 18 -22.41 -41.71 -39.76
CA GLU A 18 -22.67 -42.13 -38.38
C GLU A 18 -21.39 -42.52 -37.62
N ALA A 19 -20.42 -43.12 -38.31
CA ALA A 19 -19.10 -43.41 -37.75
C ALA A 19 -18.31 -42.13 -37.48
N GLU A 20 -18.29 -41.19 -38.43
CA GLU A 20 -17.67 -39.87 -38.26
C GLU A 20 -18.33 -39.08 -37.12
N LEU A 21 -19.66 -39.08 -37.03
CA LEU A 21 -20.40 -38.39 -35.95
C LEU A 21 -20.08 -39.01 -34.59
N ARG A 22 -19.99 -40.34 -34.49
CA ARG A 22 -19.56 -41.03 -33.25
C ARG A 22 -18.14 -40.63 -32.86
N GLN A 23 -17.21 -40.61 -33.82
CA GLN A 23 -15.83 -40.22 -33.57
C GLN A 23 -15.71 -38.77 -33.14
N ALA A 24 -16.41 -37.85 -33.81
CA ALA A 24 -16.45 -36.43 -33.46
C ALA A 24 -17.03 -36.21 -32.06
N ARG A 25 -18.10 -36.93 -31.71
CA ARG A 25 -18.74 -36.85 -30.38
C ARG A 25 -17.85 -37.39 -29.27
N HIS A 26 -17.10 -38.47 -29.52
CA HIS A 26 -16.06 -38.95 -28.60
C HIS A 26 -14.91 -37.95 -28.44
N HIS A 27 -14.45 -37.35 -29.54
CA HIS A 27 -13.39 -36.36 -29.51
C HIS A 27 -13.81 -35.10 -28.71
N LEU A 28 -15.00 -34.55 -28.99
CA LEU A 28 -15.58 -33.43 -28.23
C LEU A 28 -15.72 -33.76 -26.73
N GLY A 29 -16.16 -34.98 -26.39
CA GLY A 29 -16.24 -35.44 -25.00
C GLY A 29 -14.86 -35.47 -24.30
N SER A 30 -13.81 -35.88 -25.02
CA SER A 30 -12.44 -35.87 -24.48
C SER A 30 -11.90 -34.45 -24.29
N VAL A 31 -12.16 -33.54 -25.24
CA VAL A 31 -11.77 -32.13 -25.16
C VAL A 31 -12.49 -31.43 -24.00
N ALA A 32 -13.79 -31.64 -23.83
CA ALA A 32 -14.58 -31.09 -22.73
C ALA A 32 -14.04 -31.54 -21.36
N LYS A 33 -13.79 -32.85 -21.18
CA LYS A 33 -13.19 -33.39 -19.95
C LYS A 33 -11.81 -32.78 -19.66
N ASN A 34 -10.98 -32.61 -20.68
CA ASN A 34 -9.66 -32.00 -20.54
C ASN A 34 -9.76 -30.51 -20.18
N ALA A 35 -10.71 -29.77 -20.75
CA ALA A 35 -10.97 -28.39 -20.42
C ALA A 35 -11.46 -28.24 -18.97
N GLU A 36 -12.43 -29.05 -18.54
CA GLU A 36 -12.92 -29.09 -17.15
C GLU A 36 -11.79 -29.40 -16.16
N ALA A 37 -10.95 -30.40 -16.46
CA ALA A 37 -9.78 -30.74 -15.64
C ALA A 37 -8.75 -29.60 -15.57
N ARG A 38 -8.63 -28.78 -16.63
CA ARG A 38 -7.73 -27.62 -16.67
C ARG A 38 -8.27 -26.46 -15.84
N VAL A 39 -9.57 -26.17 -15.96
CA VAL A 39 -10.25 -25.15 -15.14
C VAL A 39 -10.18 -25.52 -13.66
N ARG A 40 -10.47 -26.77 -13.32
CA ARG A 40 -10.42 -27.25 -11.92
C ARG A 40 -9.01 -27.11 -11.32
N ARG A 41 -7.98 -27.53 -12.05
CA ARG A 41 -6.57 -27.35 -11.62
C ARG A 41 -6.21 -25.87 -11.42
N SER A 42 -6.68 -24.99 -12.30
CA SER A 42 -6.43 -23.55 -12.15
C SER A 42 -7.13 -22.97 -10.92
N HIS A 43 -8.37 -23.37 -10.64
CA HIS A 43 -9.09 -22.96 -9.43
C HIS A 43 -8.39 -23.46 -8.16
N ASP A 44 -7.94 -24.72 -8.15
CA ASP A 44 -7.25 -25.30 -6.99
C ASP A 44 -5.91 -24.60 -6.72
N LEU A 45 -5.15 -24.25 -7.76
CA LEU A 45 -3.92 -23.47 -7.66
C LEU A 45 -4.17 -22.05 -7.12
N LEU A 46 -5.17 -21.34 -7.65
CA LEU A 46 -5.54 -20.01 -7.15
C LEU A 46 -5.93 -20.07 -5.67
N ARG A 47 -6.74 -21.07 -5.28
CA ARG A 47 -7.14 -21.26 -3.89
C ARG A 47 -5.94 -21.53 -2.98
N ALA A 48 -4.99 -22.35 -3.42
CA ALA A 48 -3.76 -22.63 -2.68
C ALA A 48 -2.87 -21.38 -2.52
N MET A 49 -2.79 -20.53 -3.55
CA MET A 49 -2.06 -19.25 -3.50
C MET A 49 -2.70 -18.27 -2.51
N VAL A 50 -4.03 -18.13 -2.54
CA VAL A 50 -4.77 -17.27 -1.59
C VAL A 50 -4.54 -17.73 -0.14
N LEU A 51 -4.69 -19.02 0.14
CA LEU A 51 -4.47 -19.58 1.48
C LEU A 51 -3.03 -19.38 1.97
N ARG A 52 -2.05 -19.50 1.06
CA ARG A 52 -0.64 -19.26 1.39
C ARG A 52 -0.39 -17.78 1.69
N GLN A 53 -0.94 -16.88 0.88
CA GLN A 53 -0.79 -15.44 1.08
C GLN A 53 -1.43 -14.99 2.40
N ASP A 54 -2.61 -15.53 2.74
CA ASP A 54 -3.27 -15.26 4.02
C ASP A 54 -2.45 -15.79 5.20
N SER A 55 -1.86 -16.99 5.07
CA SER A 55 -0.97 -17.54 6.10
C SER A 55 0.31 -16.73 6.27
N GLU A 56 0.89 -16.23 5.18
CA GLU A 56 2.09 -15.39 5.21
C GLU A 56 1.76 -14.05 5.88
N ARG A 57 0.62 -13.42 5.54
CA ARG A 57 0.12 -12.19 6.19
C ARG A 57 -0.12 -12.38 7.69
N GLU A 58 -0.73 -13.49 8.08
CA GLU A 58 -1.02 -13.79 9.50
C GLU A 58 0.28 -14.05 10.30
N ASN A 59 1.27 -14.71 9.69
CA ASN A 59 2.58 -14.91 10.30
C ASN A 59 3.35 -13.60 10.45
N GLU A 60 3.31 -12.72 9.45
CA GLU A 60 3.88 -11.38 9.51
C GLU A 60 3.24 -10.59 10.66
N ARG A 61 1.90 -10.64 10.76
CA ARG A 61 1.14 -9.98 11.81
C ARG A 61 1.50 -10.49 13.22
N ARG A 62 1.73 -11.79 13.38
CA ARG A 62 2.20 -12.37 14.66
C ARG A 62 3.63 -11.98 14.99
N ARG A 63 4.54 -11.97 14.00
CA ARG A 63 5.93 -11.53 14.21
C ARG A 63 5.96 -10.07 14.65
N LEU A 64 5.25 -9.20 13.93
CA LEU A 64 5.12 -7.78 14.30
C LEU A 64 4.52 -7.59 15.70
N ALA A 65 3.47 -8.32 16.05
CA ALA A 65 2.89 -8.26 17.40
C ALA A 65 3.88 -8.70 18.49
N HIS A 66 4.73 -9.69 18.19
CA HIS A 66 5.77 -10.15 19.10
C HIS A 66 6.89 -9.13 19.27
N ASP A 67 7.39 -8.57 18.17
CA ASP A 67 8.44 -7.53 18.18
C ASP A 67 7.96 -6.27 18.92
N ILE A 68 6.70 -5.86 18.69
CA ILE A 68 6.06 -4.76 19.43
C ILE A 68 6.02 -5.07 20.93
N HIS A 69 5.59 -6.27 21.31
CA HIS A 69 5.45 -6.63 22.72
C HIS A 69 6.80 -6.68 23.45
N GLU A 70 7.85 -7.19 22.80
CA GLU A 70 9.19 -7.30 23.38
C GLU A 70 9.84 -5.91 23.57
N ASP A 71 9.76 -5.04 22.56
CA ASP A 71 10.29 -3.68 22.67
C ASP A 71 9.50 -2.83 23.68
N LEU A 72 8.16 -2.98 23.74
CA LEU A 72 7.35 -2.29 24.73
C LEU A 72 7.70 -2.75 26.15
N ALA A 73 7.96 -4.05 26.35
CA ALA A 73 8.38 -4.60 27.63
C ALA A 73 9.75 -4.04 28.06
N GLN A 74 10.71 -3.92 27.15
CA GLN A 74 12.02 -3.31 27.43
C GLN A 74 11.91 -1.83 27.82
N ASN A 75 11.09 -1.06 27.10
CA ASN A 75 10.88 0.36 27.38
C ASN A 75 10.15 0.59 28.70
N LEU A 76 9.13 -0.20 29.01
CA LEU A 76 8.44 -0.17 30.31
C LEU A 76 9.38 -0.56 31.46
N MET A 77 10.32 -1.49 31.22
CA MET A 77 11.32 -1.88 32.20
C MET A 77 12.34 -0.75 32.46
N ALA A 78 12.79 -0.04 31.42
CA ALA A 78 13.65 1.14 31.54
C ALA A 78 12.95 2.26 32.33
N LEU A 79 11.66 2.49 32.06
CA LEU A 79 10.81 3.41 32.83
C LEU A 79 10.70 3.00 34.30
N ARG A 80 10.42 1.72 34.58
CA ARG A 80 10.31 1.22 35.96
C ARG A 80 11.63 1.39 36.74
N MET A 81 12.77 1.16 36.09
CA MET A 81 14.09 1.38 36.72
C MET A 81 14.36 2.86 36.99
N GLY A 82 14.00 3.75 36.06
CA GLY A 82 14.10 5.20 36.27
C GLY A 82 13.24 5.70 37.45
N LEU A 83 12.02 5.15 37.60
CA LEU A 83 11.12 5.50 38.71
C LEU A 83 11.70 5.02 40.05
N ALA A 84 12.27 3.81 40.08
CA ALA A 84 12.90 3.26 41.29
C ALA A 84 14.14 4.07 41.73
N LEU A 85 14.88 4.66 40.78
CA LEU A 85 16.02 5.55 41.07
C LEU A 85 15.55 6.90 41.64
N LEU A 86 14.42 7.42 41.17
CA LEU A 86 13.80 8.64 41.72
C LEU A 86 13.27 8.43 43.15
N ASP A 87 12.72 7.24 43.46
CA ASP A 87 12.29 6.87 44.82
C ASP A 87 13.46 6.75 45.82
N LEU A 88 14.69 6.54 45.33
CA LEU A 88 15.90 6.45 46.16
C LEU A 88 16.55 7.82 46.43
N GLU A 89 16.28 8.85 45.61
CA GLU A 89 16.86 10.19 45.74
C GLU A 89 15.86 11.19 46.34
N GLU A 90 15.57 11.05 47.64
CA GLU A 90 14.85 12.09 48.38
C GLU A 90 15.74 13.36 48.48
N HIS A 91 15.28 14.47 47.90
CA HIS A 91 15.73 15.86 48.12
C HIS A 91 16.96 16.42 47.37
N ARG A 92 17.05 16.38 46.02
CA ARG A 92 17.95 17.30 45.25
C ARG A 92 17.42 17.74 43.87
N PRO A 93 17.97 18.85 43.30
CA PRO A 93 17.64 19.34 41.94
C PRO A 93 17.83 18.32 40.80
N SER A 94 18.52 17.20 41.07
CA SER A 94 18.72 16.01 40.22
C SER A 94 17.42 15.37 39.71
N ALA A 95 16.34 15.43 40.50
CA ALA A 95 15.09 14.75 40.17
C ALA A 95 14.46 15.25 38.86
N HIS A 96 14.66 16.54 38.51
CA HIS A 96 14.12 17.12 37.28
C HIS A 96 14.84 16.62 36.02
N GLU A 97 16.17 16.46 36.08
CA GLU A 97 16.96 15.86 34.98
C GLU A 97 16.62 14.38 34.76
N HIS A 98 16.38 13.64 35.85
CA HIS A 98 15.97 12.23 35.77
C HIS A 98 14.56 12.08 35.19
N LEU A 99 13.61 12.91 35.63
CA LEU A 99 12.26 12.99 35.03
C LEU A 99 12.31 13.32 33.54
N GLU A 100 13.16 14.26 33.13
CA GLU A 100 13.28 14.66 31.73
C GLU A 100 13.88 13.55 30.85
N LYS A 101 14.88 12.81 31.34
CA LYS A 101 15.41 11.61 30.66
C LYS A 101 14.34 10.53 30.52
N MET A 102 13.50 10.33 31.53
CA MET A 102 12.41 9.36 31.46
C MET A 102 11.31 9.79 30.48
N ARG A 103 10.98 11.09 30.45
CA ARG A 103 10.09 11.66 29.44
C ARG A 103 10.59 11.40 28.02
N GLN A 104 11.89 11.59 27.77
CA GLN A 104 12.50 11.29 26.47
C GLN A 104 12.50 9.80 26.10
N VAL A 105 12.49 8.88 27.07
CA VAL A 105 12.35 7.44 26.82
C VAL A 105 10.89 7.10 26.49
N VAL A 106 9.93 7.68 27.23
CA VAL A 106 8.49 7.56 26.94
C VAL A 106 8.18 8.07 25.53
N ASP A 107 8.63 9.28 25.20
CA ASP A 107 8.33 9.93 23.92
C ASP A 107 8.89 9.11 22.75
N ARG A 108 10.15 8.64 22.83
CA ARG A 108 10.74 7.74 21.82
C ARG A 108 10.01 6.39 21.70
N SER A 109 9.50 5.87 22.81
CA SER A 109 8.74 4.61 22.81
C SER A 109 7.37 4.78 22.17
N ILE A 110 6.72 5.93 22.40
CA ILE A 110 5.45 6.30 21.76
C ILE A 110 5.66 6.50 20.25
N GLU A 111 6.76 7.15 19.85
CA GLU A 111 7.13 7.37 18.45
C GLU A 111 7.34 6.04 17.72
N ARG A 112 8.14 5.13 18.29
CA ARG A 112 8.35 3.79 17.73
C ARG A 112 7.09 2.94 17.71
N LEU A 113 6.26 3.01 18.75
CA LEU A 113 4.98 2.30 18.78
C LEU A 113 4.06 2.80 17.67
N ARG A 114 4.04 4.12 17.41
CA ARG A 114 3.29 4.68 16.27
C ARG A 114 3.87 4.20 14.95
N GLU A 115 5.18 4.21 14.77
CA GLU A 115 5.83 3.66 13.57
C GLU A 115 5.42 2.20 13.33
N MET A 116 5.49 1.34 14.34
CA MET A 116 5.13 -0.07 14.20
C MET A 116 3.62 -0.32 14.02
N VAL A 117 2.76 0.39 14.75
CA VAL A 117 1.29 0.29 14.58
C VAL A 117 0.87 0.82 13.21
N SER A 118 1.58 1.83 12.69
CA SER A 118 1.36 2.37 11.35
C SER A 118 1.63 1.32 10.26
N MET A 119 2.54 0.36 10.49
CA MET A 119 2.83 -0.76 9.58
C MET A 119 1.68 -1.79 9.48
N ILE A 120 0.72 -1.79 10.41
CA ILE A 120 -0.46 -2.67 10.37
C ILE A 120 -1.50 -2.07 9.42
N ARG A 121 -1.94 -2.84 8.42
CA ARG A 121 -3.00 -2.43 7.50
C ARG A 121 -4.28 -2.11 8.30
N PRO A 122 -4.76 -0.86 8.34
CA PRO A 122 -6.00 -0.53 9.03
C PRO A 122 -7.19 -1.22 8.36
N SER A 123 -8.19 -1.67 9.12
CA SER A 123 -9.44 -2.18 8.54
C SER A 123 -10.16 -1.15 7.67
N ALA A 124 -9.91 0.15 7.89
CA ALA A 124 -10.41 1.25 7.08
C ALA A 124 -9.97 1.17 5.61
N LEU A 125 -8.83 0.55 5.31
CA LEU A 125 -8.36 0.33 3.92
C LEU A 125 -9.27 -0.64 3.15
N ASN A 126 -10.01 -1.52 3.84
CA ASN A 126 -11.02 -2.38 3.23
C ASN A 126 -12.29 -1.60 2.82
N MET A 127 -12.45 -0.37 3.33
CA MET A 127 -13.56 0.53 3.01
C MET A 127 -13.18 1.56 1.93
N GLY A 128 -11.98 1.47 1.36
CA GLY A 128 -11.48 2.34 0.30
C GLY A 128 -10.57 3.48 0.78
N ILE A 129 -9.87 4.10 -0.17
CA ILE A 129 -8.81 5.09 0.09
C ILE A 129 -9.34 6.31 0.86
N VAL A 130 -10.54 6.78 0.56
CA VAL A 130 -11.09 8.00 1.15
C VAL A 130 -11.35 7.80 2.66
N VAL A 131 -11.94 6.67 3.03
CA VAL A 131 -12.18 6.30 4.43
C VAL A 131 -10.85 6.08 5.16
N ALA A 132 -9.89 5.43 4.50
CA ALA A 132 -8.56 5.18 5.06
C ALA A 132 -7.79 6.48 5.34
N LEU A 133 -7.82 7.47 4.43
CA LEU A 133 -7.16 8.76 4.64
C LEU A 133 -7.83 9.59 5.74
N ARG A 134 -9.17 9.58 5.83
CA ARG A 134 -9.89 10.21 6.94
C ARG A 134 -9.46 9.62 8.28
N TRP A 135 -9.45 8.30 8.37
CA TRP A 135 -8.98 7.60 9.56
C TRP A 135 -7.53 7.95 9.91
N LEU A 136 -6.62 7.97 8.92
CA LEU A 136 -5.21 8.30 9.11
C LEU A 136 -5.03 9.72 9.65
N VAL A 137 -5.75 10.69 9.09
CA VAL A 137 -5.70 12.10 9.53
C VAL A 137 -6.24 12.24 10.95
N ASP A 138 -7.35 11.58 11.27
CA ASP A 138 -7.92 11.62 12.62
C ASP A 138 -7.03 10.93 13.66
N ASP A 139 -6.32 9.87 13.28
CA ASP A 139 -5.33 9.22 14.14
C ASP A 139 -4.13 10.15 14.41
N PHE A 140 -3.60 10.78 13.36
CA PHE A 140 -2.50 11.75 13.49
C PHE A 140 -2.88 12.96 14.37
N ARG A 141 -4.09 13.49 14.22
CA ARG A 141 -4.59 14.62 15.04
C ARG A 141 -4.64 14.30 16.53
N LYS A 142 -4.85 13.04 16.93
CA LYS A 142 -4.83 12.65 18.35
C LYS A 142 -3.42 12.68 18.95
N GLY A 143 -2.41 12.46 18.11
CA GLY A 143 -1.02 12.28 18.53
C GLY A 143 -0.09 13.46 18.25
N SER A 144 -0.54 14.45 17.47
CA SER A 144 0.28 15.57 16.97
C SER A 144 -0.41 16.92 17.20
N LYS A 145 0.40 17.99 17.32
CA LYS A 145 -0.08 19.39 17.37
C LYS A 145 -0.20 20.03 15.98
N VAL A 146 0.13 19.29 14.93
CA VAL A 146 0.05 19.76 13.54
C VAL A 146 -1.41 19.82 13.12
N ASP A 147 -1.84 20.96 12.58
CA ASP A 147 -3.15 21.08 11.95
C ASP A 147 -3.13 20.38 10.58
N ILE A 148 -4.06 19.47 10.35
CA ILE A 148 -4.09 18.67 9.12
C ILE A 148 -5.41 18.94 8.42
N GLU A 149 -5.36 19.45 7.20
CA GLU A 149 -6.52 19.60 6.33
C GLU A 149 -6.56 18.48 5.30
N LEU A 150 -7.72 17.85 5.16
CA LEU A 150 -7.94 16.75 4.24
C LEU A 150 -9.00 17.15 3.20
N HIS A 151 -8.60 17.12 1.94
CA HIS A 151 -9.45 17.36 0.80
C HIS A 151 -9.53 16.09 -0.04
N THR A 152 -10.72 15.52 -0.14
CA THR A 152 -10.96 14.31 -0.93
C THR A 152 -12.29 14.42 -1.68
N PRO A 153 -12.49 13.65 -2.75
CA PRO A 153 -13.84 13.39 -3.25
C PRO A 153 -14.69 12.71 -2.16
N GLU A 154 -16.00 12.71 -2.35
CA GLU A 154 -16.95 12.03 -1.46
C GLU A 154 -16.72 10.51 -1.48
N GLU A 155 -16.60 9.96 -2.69
CA GLU A 155 -16.28 8.56 -2.96
C GLU A 155 -15.19 8.45 -4.04
N LEU A 156 -14.33 7.45 -3.90
CA LEU A 156 -13.34 7.08 -4.90
C LEU A 156 -13.02 5.59 -4.77
N HIS A 157 -13.22 4.86 -5.87
CA HIS A 157 -12.93 3.44 -5.97
C HIS A 157 -11.63 3.27 -6.75
N LEU A 158 -10.66 2.60 -6.13
CA LEU A 158 -9.36 2.30 -6.71
C LEU A 158 -9.07 0.82 -6.47
N ASP A 159 -8.20 0.26 -7.31
CA ASP A 159 -7.69 -1.10 -7.11
C ASP A 159 -6.95 -1.21 -5.78
N GLU A 160 -6.91 -2.42 -5.21
CA GLU A 160 -6.35 -2.67 -3.88
C GLU A 160 -4.88 -2.23 -3.77
N GLU A 161 -4.12 -2.46 -4.83
CA GLU A 161 -2.70 -2.14 -4.90
C GLU A 161 -2.47 -0.62 -4.90
N VAL A 162 -3.22 0.12 -5.73
CA VAL A 162 -3.18 1.59 -5.80
C VAL A 162 -3.66 2.20 -4.48
N THR A 163 -4.75 1.67 -3.92
CA THR A 163 -5.29 2.09 -2.61
C THR A 163 -4.22 1.96 -1.52
N THR A 164 -3.56 0.80 -1.48
CA THR A 164 -2.52 0.52 -0.48
C THR A 164 -1.32 1.45 -0.66
N PHE A 165 -0.84 1.61 -1.89
CA PHE A 165 0.29 2.49 -2.19
C PHE A 165 0.02 3.94 -1.80
N LEU A 166 -1.10 4.53 -2.24
CA LEU A 166 -1.44 5.91 -1.93
C LEU A 166 -1.63 6.13 -0.42
N PHE A 167 -2.25 5.17 0.27
CA PHE A 167 -2.36 5.23 1.72
C PHE A 167 -0.98 5.24 2.40
N ARG A 168 -0.09 4.33 2.01
CA ARG A 168 1.28 4.24 2.56
C ARG A 168 2.08 5.50 2.28
N ALA A 169 1.94 6.07 1.09
CA ALA A 169 2.62 7.30 0.74
C ALA A 169 2.10 8.51 1.55
N ALA A 170 0.80 8.60 1.78
CA ALA A 170 0.22 9.62 2.67
C ALA A 170 0.73 9.45 4.11
N GLN A 171 0.76 8.22 4.61
CA GLN A 171 1.26 7.89 5.94
C GLN A 171 2.74 8.28 6.11
N GLU A 172 3.59 7.88 5.16
CA GLU A 172 5.01 8.22 5.15
C GLU A 172 5.23 9.74 5.07
N ALA A 173 4.46 10.45 4.24
CA ALA A 173 4.56 11.91 4.16
C ALA A 173 4.16 12.59 5.48
N LEU A 174 3.08 12.14 6.12
CA LEU A 174 2.64 12.67 7.43
C LEU A 174 3.62 12.35 8.55
N LEU A 175 4.22 11.15 8.56
CA LEU A 175 5.29 10.80 9.49
C LEU A 175 6.50 11.71 9.29
N ASN A 176 6.94 11.89 8.05
CA ASN A 176 8.06 12.78 7.73
C ASN A 176 7.79 14.22 8.18
N THR A 177 6.57 14.73 7.99
CA THR A 177 6.20 16.05 8.51
C THR A 177 6.29 16.10 10.04
N ALA A 178 5.70 15.13 10.74
CA ALA A 178 5.69 15.10 12.19
C ALA A 178 7.10 15.00 12.80
N MET A 179 7.98 14.21 12.17
CA MET A 179 9.32 13.94 12.68
C MET A 179 10.35 14.99 12.29
N HIS A 180 10.23 15.58 11.09
CA HIS A 180 11.34 16.31 10.47
C HIS A 180 11.00 17.74 10.05
N ALA A 181 9.71 18.08 9.86
CA ALA A 181 9.37 19.37 9.27
C ALA A 181 9.23 20.51 10.29
N ASN A 182 8.98 20.22 11.57
CA ASN A 182 8.57 21.24 12.56
C ASN A 182 7.43 22.14 12.01
N ALA A 183 6.52 21.52 11.25
CA ALA A 183 5.41 22.19 10.59
C ALA A 183 4.31 22.52 11.59
N SER A 184 3.55 23.58 11.31
CA SER A 184 2.32 23.88 12.05
C SER A 184 1.07 23.39 11.31
N ARG A 185 1.17 23.20 9.99
CA ARG A 185 0.06 22.79 9.12
C ARG A 185 0.51 21.85 8.01
N VAL A 186 -0.37 20.89 7.70
CA VAL A 186 -0.28 20.00 6.54
C VAL A 186 -1.59 20.00 5.78
N GLU A 187 -1.49 19.97 4.47
CA GLU A 187 -2.61 19.76 3.56
C GLU A 187 -2.44 18.42 2.84
N VAL A 188 -3.47 17.58 2.88
CA VAL A 188 -3.57 16.32 2.14
C VAL A 188 -4.71 16.46 1.13
N HIS A 189 -4.38 16.37 -0.15
CA HIS A 189 -5.33 16.45 -1.25
C HIS A 189 -5.32 15.14 -2.03
N LEU A 190 -6.47 14.47 -2.11
CA LEU A 190 -6.72 13.35 -3.00
C LEU A 190 -7.68 13.80 -4.08
N SER A 191 -7.31 13.61 -5.34
CA SER A 191 -8.19 13.89 -6.47
C SER A 191 -8.03 12.81 -7.54
N ALA A 192 -9.10 12.56 -8.30
CA ALA A 192 -9.08 11.62 -9.40
C ALA A 192 -9.76 12.21 -10.62
N GLY A 193 -9.10 12.10 -11.77
CA GLY A 193 -9.69 12.34 -13.08
C GLY A 193 -10.15 11.02 -13.72
N ALA A 194 -10.37 11.04 -15.04
CA ALA A 194 -10.83 9.84 -15.76
C ALA A 194 -9.79 8.70 -15.84
N ARG A 195 -8.49 9.01 -15.73
CA ARG A 195 -7.40 8.03 -15.89
C ARG A 195 -6.31 8.09 -14.83
N ILE A 196 -6.21 9.21 -14.10
CA ILE A 196 -5.12 9.45 -13.15
C ILE A 196 -5.72 9.83 -11.81
N CYS A 197 -5.25 9.18 -10.75
CA CYS A 197 -5.40 9.65 -9.39
C CYS A 197 -4.15 10.41 -8.96
N GLU A 198 -4.35 11.51 -8.26
CA GLU A 198 -3.31 12.33 -7.69
C GLU A 198 -3.48 12.41 -6.17
N LEU A 199 -2.40 12.11 -5.46
CA LEU A 199 -2.24 12.41 -4.05
C LEU A 199 -1.20 13.53 -3.91
N LEU A 200 -1.55 14.57 -3.17
CA LEU A 200 -0.68 15.68 -2.86
C LEU A 200 -0.64 15.88 -1.34
N VAL A 201 0.55 15.82 -0.76
CA VAL A 201 0.80 16.16 0.65
C VAL A 201 1.73 17.35 0.69
N LYS A 202 1.34 18.40 1.41
CA LYS A 202 2.10 19.64 1.52
C LYS A 202 2.18 20.09 2.97
N ASP A 203 3.38 20.27 3.49
CA ASP A 203 3.60 20.89 4.79
C ASP A 203 4.17 22.30 4.67
N ASN A 204 4.08 23.06 5.76
CA ASN A 204 4.66 24.40 5.88
C ASN A 204 5.90 24.43 6.78
N GLY A 205 6.61 23.31 6.89
CA GLY A 205 7.74 23.18 7.78
C GLY A 205 9.03 23.81 7.28
N GLN A 206 10.15 23.41 7.89
CA GLN A 206 11.47 23.94 7.60
C GLN A 206 12.02 23.52 6.23
N GLY A 207 11.40 22.56 5.54
CA GLY A 207 11.92 22.01 4.29
C GLY A 207 13.35 21.48 4.43
N PHE A 208 13.96 21.14 3.31
CA PHE A 208 15.36 20.71 3.21
C PHE A 208 15.91 20.93 1.81
N ASP A 209 17.24 20.88 1.70
CA ASP A 209 17.95 20.86 0.43
C ASP A 209 17.97 19.42 -0.12
N LEU A 210 17.32 19.22 -1.27
CA LEU A 210 17.23 17.93 -1.94
C LEU A 210 18.60 17.41 -2.39
N ASP A 211 19.50 18.30 -2.82
CA ASP A 211 20.82 17.92 -3.35
C ASP A 211 21.79 17.50 -2.23
N ALA A 212 21.52 17.96 -1.00
CA ALA A 212 22.30 17.61 0.18
C ALA A 212 21.77 16.37 0.93
N LEU A 213 20.63 15.79 0.48
CA LEU A 213 20.00 14.66 1.17
C LEU A 213 20.81 13.37 0.95
N ARG A 214 21.27 12.77 2.06
CA ARG A 214 22.01 11.51 2.01
C ARG A 214 21.09 10.32 1.72
N PRO A 215 21.58 9.26 1.05
CA PRO A 215 20.78 8.08 0.73
C PRO A 215 20.09 7.45 1.94
N GLU A 216 20.73 7.47 3.11
CA GLU A 216 20.20 6.90 4.35
C GLU A 216 18.99 7.66 4.90
N GLY A 217 18.84 8.94 4.57
CA GLY A 217 17.67 9.76 4.91
C GLY A 217 16.61 9.79 3.82
N ALA A 218 16.86 9.14 2.68
CA ALA A 218 15.99 9.17 1.51
C ALA A 218 15.21 7.87 1.28
N PHE A 219 15.35 6.86 2.14
CA PHE A 219 14.74 5.53 1.93
C PHE A 219 13.22 5.58 1.70
N GLY A 220 12.48 6.39 2.47
CA GLY A 220 11.04 6.56 2.27
C GLY A 220 10.70 7.14 0.89
N LEU A 221 11.49 8.11 0.41
CA LEU A 221 11.32 8.74 -0.91
C LEU A 221 11.68 7.79 -2.05
N ILE A 222 12.77 7.03 -1.89
CA ILE A 222 13.21 6.01 -2.85
C ILE A 222 12.13 4.94 -3.00
N HIS A 223 11.62 4.42 -1.89
CA HIS A 223 10.56 3.42 -1.89
C HIS A 223 9.29 3.95 -2.56
N MET A 224 8.85 5.17 -2.23
CA MET A 224 7.70 5.80 -2.88
C MET A 224 7.89 5.92 -4.40
N ASN A 225 9.08 6.28 -4.85
CA ASN A 225 9.37 6.43 -6.27
C ASN A 225 9.40 5.07 -7.00
N GLU A 226 10.00 4.04 -6.39
CA GLU A 226 10.02 2.69 -6.95
C GLU A 226 8.62 2.10 -7.09
N GLN A 227 7.79 2.23 -6.05
CA GLN A 227 6.42 1.73 -6.05
C GLN A 227 5.52 2.51 -7.02
N ALA A 228 5.66 3.84 -7.09
CA ALA A 228 4.94 4.61 -8.11
C ALA A 228 5.29 4.13 -9.51
N ARG A 229 6.59 3.91 -9.80
CA ARG A 229 7.03 3.42 -11.11
C ARG A 229 6.50 2.02 -11.40
N HIS A 230 6.43 1.13 -10.40
CA HIS A 230 5.84 -0.21 -10.54
C HIS A 230 4.38 -0.14 -11.02
N LEU A 231 3.63 0.82 -10.49
CA LEU A 231 2.24 1.08 -10.85
C LEU A 231 2.08 1.96 -12.10
N GLY A 232 3.14 2.23 -12.86
CA GLY A 232 3.11 3.12 -14.03
C GLY A 232 2.87 4.60 -13.68
N GLY A 233 3.09 4.97 -12.43
CA GLY A 233 2.95 6.32 -11.89
C GLY A 233 4.27 7.07 -11.75
N GLN A 234 4.20 8.25 -11.12
CA GLN A 234 5.34 9.11 -10.84
C GLN A 234 5.21 9.81 -9.48
N VAL A 235 6.35 10.06 -8.84
CA VAL A 235 6.48 10.92 -7.65
C VAL A 235 7.27 12.17 -8.01
N SER A 236 6.82 13.32 -7.51
CA SER A 236 7.52 14.60 -7.61
C SER A 236 7.58 15.24 -6.23
N ILE A 237 8.77 15.67 -5.84
CA ILE A 237 9.02 16.29 -4.54
C ILE A 237 9.55 17.69 -4.81
N SER A 238 8.99 18.68 -4.12
CA SER A 238 9.45 20.06 -4.17
C SER A 238 9.63 20.56 -2.75
N THR A 239 10.84 20.99 -2.43
CA THR A 239 11.21 21.52 -1.11
C THR A 239 12.37 22.47 -1.29
N CYS A 240 12.44 23.48 -0.43
CA CYS A 240 13.66 24.23 -0.18
C CYS A 240 13.69 24.65 1.29
N PRO A 241 14.88 24.92 1.86
CA PRO A 241 14.99 25.38 3.23
C PRO A 241 14.06 26.59 3.50
N GLY A 242 13.26 26.50 4.56
CA GLY A 242 12.26 27.47 4.99
C GLY A 242 10.90 27.45 4.29
N HIS A 243 10.68 26.57 3.30
CA HIS A 243 9.46 26.61 2.46
C HIS A 243 8.61 25.33 2.52
N GLY A 244 8.85 24.46 3.50
CA GLY A 244 8.16 23.20 3.68
C GLY A 244 8.46 22.17 2.59
N VAL A 245 7.70 21.08 2.61
CA VAL A 245 7.83 19.98 1.66
C VAL A 245 6.51 19.77 0.93
N LYS A 246 6.60 19.52 -0.37
CA LYS A 246 5.47 19.13 -1.22
C LYS A 246 5.77 17.80 -1.90
N VAL A 247 5.01 16.77 -1.56
CA VAL A 247 5.07 15.45 -2.19
C VAL A 247 3.84 15.26 -3.04
N ARG A 248 4.02 15.07 -4.35
CA ARG A 248 2.93 14.84 -5.30
C ARG A 248 3.14 13.52 -6.02
N ILE A 249 2.12 12.68 -5.99
CA ILE A 249 2.11 11.33 -6.56
C ILE A 249 0.97 11.26 -7.57
N LYS A 250 1.27 10.77 -8.77
CA LYS A 250 0.26 10.49 -9.80
C LYS A 250 0.35 9.04 -10.21
N VAL A 251 -0.80 8.35 -10.21
CA VAL A 251 -0.91 6.94 -10.59
C VAL A 251 -2.07 6.75 -11.57
N PRO A 252 -1.90 5.90 -12.59
CA PRO A 252 -3.01 5.50 -13.45
C PRO A 252 -4.02 4.67 -12.66
N ILE A 253 -5.31 4.83 -12.96
CA ILE A 253 -6.43 4.22 -12.22
C ILE A 253 -7.46 3.52 -13.11
N ASN A 254 -7.11 3.32 -14.38
CA ASN A 254 -7.82 2.52 -15.37
C ASN A 254 -6.76 1.94 -16.32
N ASP A 255 -7.05 0.83 -17.01
CA ASP A 255 -6.15 0.13 -17.97
C ASP A 255 -5.71 0.95 -19.21
N GLY A 256 -5.85 2.29 -19.19
CA GLY A 256 -5.52 3.17 -20.29
C GLY A 256 -4.20 3.89 -20.09
N ASP A 257 -3.28 3.68 -21.02
CA ASP A 257 -1.99 4.36 -21.19
C ASP A 257 -1.95 5.80 -20.67
N TRP A 258 -0.77 6.12 -20.10
CA TRP A 258 -0.34 7.46 -19.74
C TRP A 258 -0.63 8.43 -20.89
N PRO A 259 -1.28 9.59 -20.67
CA PRO A 259 -1.43 10.57 -21.73
C PRO A 259 -0.04 11.08 -22.12
N ASP A 260 0.35 10.83 -23.37
CA ASP A 260 1.66 11.17 -23.99
C ASP A 260 2.04 12.67 -23.89
N SER A 261 1.19 13.53 -23.36
CA SER A 261 1.34 14.98 -23.37
C SER A 261 2.03 15.62 -22.16
N ILE A 262 2.62 14.85 -21.22
CA ILE A 262 3.34 15.44 -20.06
C ILE A 262 4.87 15.24 -20.15
N GLY A 263 5.36 14.44 -21.10
CA GLY A 263 6.80 14.19 -21.30
C GLY A 263 7.62 15.36 -21.87
N SER A 264 7.04 16.56 -22.04
CA SER A 264 7.69 17.68 -22.74
C SER A 264 7.53 19.05 -22.05
N MET A 265 7.33 19.12 -20.73
CA MET A 265 7.63 20.35 -19.99
C MET A 265 8.95 20.18 -19.25
N ALA A 266 10.00 20.51 -20.01
CA ALA A 266 11.34 20.69 -19.52
C ALA A 266 11.35 21.61 -18.29
N TRP A 267 12.12 21.15 -17.32
CA TRP A 267 12.68 21.88 -16.21
C TRP A 267 13.09 23.30 -16.62
N HIS A 268 12.40 24.30 -16.07
CA HIS A 268 12.98 25.61 -15.88
C HIS A 268 13.02 25.88 -14.38
N ALA A 269 14.25 25.83 -13.85
CA ALA A 269 14.60 26.48 -12.60
C ALA A 269 14.30 27.99 -12.76
N GLY A 270 13.49 28.51 -11.84
CA GLY A 270 13.19 29.92 -11.65
C GLY A 270 12.81 30.11 -10.19
#